data_AF-Q9C1E8-F1
#
_entry.id   AF-Q9C1E8-F1
#
_cell.length_a   1.000
_cell.length_b   1.000
_cell.length_c   1.000
_cell.angle_alpha   90.00
_cell.angle_beta   90.00
_cell.angle_gamma   90.00
#
_symmetry.space_group_name_H-M   'P 1'
#
loop_
_entity.id
_entity.type
_entity.pdbx_description
1 polymer ?
#
loop_
_entity_poly.entity_id
_entity_poly.type
_entity_poly.pdbx_seq_one_letter_code
_entity_poly.pdbx_strand_id
1 'polypeptide(L)'
;MNFPGMPGGAAPSGGAAPGGYDPNDPNIKMMQKAMESCFAKTVMSGGAGFALGGVFGMFMASMAYDTPYHSPTTPGTGPGANPAAAGIPGYKPVDLSSMPLKEQLKHGFKDMGQRSYSTAKNFAKVGALFSGIECGIEGLRAKNDLGNGVAAGCLTGAILAKNGGPQAAAVGCAGFAAFSAAIDAWMRMPSEED
;
A
#
# COMPACT_ATOMS: atom_id res chain seq x y z
N MET A 1 10.45 0.90 -18.75
CA MET A 1 11.93 0.89 -18.75
C MET A 1 12.43 1.87 -19.81
N ASN A 2 12.84 3.07 -19.40
CA ASN A 2 13.87 3.95 -19.95
C ASN A 2 13.74 5.27 -19.18
N PHE A 3 14.46 5.41 -18.06
CA PHE A 3 14.56 6.68 -17.35
C PHE A 3 16.02 7.13 -17.40
N PRO A 4 16.37 8.04 -18.32
CA PRO A 4 17.59 8.83 -18.24
C PRO A 4 17.37 9.90 -17.16
N GLY A 5 18.22 9.93 -16.12
CA GLY A 5 18.42 11.15 -15.34
C GLY A 5 17.90 11.19 -13.90
N MET A 6 18.18 10.20 -13.04
CA MET A 6 18.08 10.43 -11.60
C MET A 6 19.42 10.16 -10.88
N PRO A 7 20.09 11.19 -10.34
CA PRO A 7 21.33 11.07 -9.58
C PRO A 7 21.06 10.75 -8.10
N GLY A 8 21.95 9.95 -7.51
CA GLY A 8 22.32 10.08 -6.09
C GLY A 8 21.30 9.69 -5.02
N GLY A 9 21.16 8.39 -4.75
CA GLY A 9 20.63 7.87 -3.48
C GLY A 9 21.53 6.77 -2.94
N ALA A 10 22.47 7.13 -2.07
CA ALA A 10 23.48 6.23 -1.54
C ALA A 10 22.94 5.31 -0.42
N ALA A 11 23.11 4.00 -0.66
CA ALA A 11 23.52 2.95 0.30
C ALA A 11 22.49 2.50 1.39
N PRO A 12 22.64 1.31 2.01
CA PRO A 12 23.89 0.80 2.59
C PRO A 12 24.35 -0.59 2.11
N SER A 13 25.67 -0.63 1.82
CA SER A 13 26.62 -1.71 2.09
C SER A 13 26.11 -3.11 2.48
N GLY A 14 26.31 -4.07 1.59
CA GLY A 14 26.30 -5.50 1.88
C GLY A 14 27.37 -6.23 1.06
N GLY A 15 28.60 -6.28 1.62
CA GLY A 15 29.59 -7.35 1.50
C GLY A 15 29.88 -8.06 0.16
N ALA A 16 31.11 -7.82 -0.32
CA ALA A 16 32.04 -8.78 -0.94
C ALA A 16 31.75 -9.37 -2.36
N ALA A 17 32.71 -9.07 -3.25
CA ALA A 17 32.93 -9.52 -4.63
C ALA A 17 33.24 -11.04 -4.76
N PRO A 18 33.60 -11.65 -5.93
CA PRO A 18 33.82 -11.07 -7.27
C PRO A 18 33.29 -11.91 -8.46
N GLY A 19 32.74 -11.27 -9.49
CA GLY A 19 32.44 -11.94 -10.76
C GLY A 19 31.62 -11.03 -11.66
N GLY A 20 32.15 -10.73 -12.85
CA GLY A 20 31.51 -9.84 -13.81
C GLY A 20 30.08 -10.28 -14.09
N TYR A 21 29.11 -9.43 -13.72
CA TYR A 21 27.74 -9.55 -14.17
C TYR A 21 27.75 -9.29 -15.67
N ASP A 22 27.61 -10.33 -16.49
CA ASP A 22 27.30 -10.14 -17.91
C ASP A 22 25.78 -9.87 -17.98
N PRO A 23 25.36 -8.62 -18.32
CA PRO A 23 23.94 -8.32 -18.50
C PRO A 23 23.29 -9.16 -19.61
N ASN A 24 24.08 -9.87 -20.42
CA ASN A 24 23.61 -10.78 -21.46
C ASN A 24 23.50 -12.23 -21.03
N ASP A 25 23.88 -12.59 -19.81
CA ASP A 25 23.74 -13.94 -19.31
C ASP A 25 22.28 -14.42 -19.47
N PRO A 26 22.02 -15.55 -20.13
CA PRO A 26 20.66 -16.06 -20.34
C PRO A 26 19.92 -16.28 -19.01
N ASN A 27 20.67 -16.61 -17.94
CA ASN A 27 20.15 -16.73 -16.58
C ASN A 27 19.63 -15.40 -16.03
N ILE A 28 20.38 -14.30 -16.23
CA ILE A 28 20.00 -12.96 -15.79
C ILE A 28 18.83 -12.43 -16.62
N LYS A 29 18.84 -12.61 -17.94
CA LYS A 29 17.70 -12.23 -18.81
C LYS A 29 16.44 -13.00 -18.45
N MET A 30 16.54 -14.26 -18.07
CA MET A 30 15.39 -15.03 -17.57
C MET A 30 14.89 -14.46 -16.24
N MET A 31 15.78 -14.06 -15.33
CA MET A 31 15.40 -13.37 -14.09
C MET A 31 14.80 -11.99 -14.33
N GLN A 32 15.34 -11.19 -15.27
CA GLN A 32 14.79 -9.88 -15.64
C GLN A 32 13.41 -10.02 -16.29
N LYS A 33 13.23 -10.97 -17.23
CA LYS A 33 11.91 -11.30 -17.79
C LYS A 33 10.94 -11.78 -16.71
N ALA A 34 11.43 -12.53 -15.72
CA ALA A 34 10.62 -12.92 -14.57
C ALA A 34 10.24 -11.69 -13.71
N MET A 35 11.16 -10.75 -13.46
CA MET A 35 10.88 -9.52 -12.72
C MET A 35 10.02 -8.51 -13.49
N GLU A 36 10.03 -8.54 -14.82
CA GLU A 36 9.15 -7.75 -15.66
C GLU A 36 7.75 -8.36 -15.81
N SER A 37 7.57 -9.62 -15.39
CA SER A 37 6.27 -10.28 -15.44
C SER A 37 5.24 -9.56 -14.58
N CYS A 38 3.98 -9.52 -15.06
CA CYS A 38 2.89 -8.92 -14.30
C CYS A 38 2.73 -9.57 -12.92
N PHE A 39 3.03 -10.86 -12.81
CA PHE A 39 3.01 -11.56 -11.54
C PHE A 39 4.07 -11.03 -10.58
N ALA A 40 5.33 -10.90 -11.02
CA ALA A 40 6.39 -10.36 -10.18
C ALA A 40 6.11 -8.91 -9.77
N LYS A 41 5.66 -8.05 -10.70
CA LYS A 41 5.26 -6.68 -10.39
C LYS A 41 4.15 -6.63 -9.33
N THR A 42 3.11 -7.46 -9.48
CA THR A 42 2.00 -7.57 -8.52
C THR A 42 2.47 -8.03 -7.14
N VAL A 43 3.39 -8.99 -7.08
CA VAL A 43 3.95 -9.48 -5.82
C VAL A 43 4.84 -8.43 -5.16
N MET A 44 5.69 -7.75 -5.93
CA MET A 44 6.55 -6.68 -5.43
C MET A 44 5.74 -5.48 -4.95
N SER A 45 4.73 -5.04 -5.70
CA SER A 45 3.85 -3.94 -5.32
C SER A 45 3.00 -4.30 -4.10
N GLY A 46 2.50 -5.54 -4.04
CA GLY A 46 1.79 -6.07 -2.89
C GLY A 46 2.69 -6.13 -1.64
N GLY A 47 3.93 -6.56 -1.79
CA GLY A 47 4.93 -6.57 -0.72
C GLY A 47 5.31 -5.18 -0.23
N ALA A 48 5.54 -4.23 -1.15
CA ALA A 48 5.81 -2.84 -0.82
C ALA A 48 4.61 -2.19 -0.11
N GLY A 49 3.39 -2.42 -0.61
CA GLY A 49 2.16 -1.98 0.04
C GLY A 49 1.98 -2.60 1.43
N PHE A 50 2.31 -3.87 1.61
CA PHE A 50 2.28 -4.53 2.91
C PHE A 50 3.25 -3.89 3.90
N ALA A 51 4.50 -3.65 3.48
CA ALA A 51 5.51 -3.03 4.32
C ALA A 51 5.11 -1.60 4.73
N LEU A 52 4.73 -0.77 3.76
CA LEU A 52 4.31 0.61 3.99
C LEU A 52 3.05 0.66 4.86
N GLY A 53 2.06 -0.19 4.58
CA GLY A 53 0.84 -0.27 5.38
C GLY A 53 1.07 -0.80 6.79
N GLY A 54 2.08 -1.66 6.99
CA GLY A 54 2.47 -2.15 8.31
C GLY A 54 3.08 -1.04 9.17
N VAL A 55 4.02 -0.28 8.59
CA VAL A 55 4.64 0.89 9.24
C VAL A 55 3.59 1.97 9.50
N PHE A 56 2.83 2.36 8.48
CA PHE A 56 1.76 3.35 8.62
C PHE A 56 0.68 2.93 9.61
N GLY A 57 0.28 1.66 9.61
CA GLY A 57 -0.67 1.11 10.57
C GLY A 57 -0.14 1.07 12.00
N MET A 58 1.17 0.91 12.18
CA MET A 58 1.83 0.98 13.48
C MET A 58 1.83 2.42 14.02
N PHE A 59 2.16 3.41 13.18
CA PHE A 59 2.10 4.83 13.54
C PHE A 59 0.67 5.31 13.83
N MET A 60 -0.30 4.87 13.04
CA MET A 60 -1.72 5.17 13.29
C MET A 60 -2.21 4.54 14.60
N ALA A 61 -1.75 3.32 14.91
CA ALA A 61 -2.04 2.70 16.19
C ALA A 61 -1.37 3.43 17.36
N SER A 62 -0.12 3.92 17.22
CA SER A 62 0.55 4.65 18.29
C SER A 62 -0.12 6.01 18.58
N MET A 63 -0.56 6.74 17.55
CA MET A 63 -1.34 7.97 17.75
C MET A 63 -2.70 7.70 18.42
N ALA A 64 -3.30 6.54 18.16
CA ALA A 64 -4.53 6.14 18.82
C ALA A 64 -4.37 5.87 20.33
N TYR A 65 -3.16 5.49 20.78
CA TYR A 65 -2.84 5.30 22.19
C TYR A 65 -2.45 6.60 22.92
N ASP A 66 -2.12 7.67 22.21
CA ASP A 66 -1.69 8.96 22.78
C ASP A 66 -2.85 9.83 23.31
N THR A 67 -4.09 9.38 23.20
CA THR A 67 -5.24 10.06 23.83
C THR A 67 -5.57 9.43 25.18
N PRO A 68 -5.08 9.99 26.31
CA PRO A 68 -5.36 9.45 27.62
C PRO A 68 -6.87 9.62 27.89
N TYR A 69 -7.56 8.58 28.36
CA TYR A 69 -8.96 8.58 28.84
C TYR A 69 -10.14 8.31 27.89
N HIS A 70 -10.00 7.66 26.73
CA HIS A 70 -11.19 7.25 25.97
C HIS A 70 -11.73 5.86 26.36
N SER A 71 -12.84 5.91 27.12
CA SER A 71 -13.91 4.92 27.25
C SER A 71 -14.17 4.10 25.97
N PRO A 72 -14.64 2.84 26.08
CA PRO A 72 -14.77 1.88 24.98
C PRO A 72 -15.43 2.51 23.75
N THR A 73 -14.63 2.80 22.73
CA THR A 73 -15.10 3.44 21.49
C THR A 73 -15.96 2.46 20.70
N THR A 74 -17.25 2.71 20.72
CA THR A 74 -18.24 2.17 19.78
C THR A 74 -17.77 2.43 18.34
N PRO A 75 -17.88 1.46 17.42
CA PRO A 75 -17.65 1.70 16.01
C PRO A 75 -18.62 2.79 15.49
N GLY A 76 -18.11 3.98 15.22
CA GLY A 76 -18.73 4.92 14.26
C GLY A 76 -19.65 6.05 14.74
N THR A 77 -19.80 6.39 16.04
CA THR A 77 -20.78 7.44 16.44
C THR A 77 -20.38 8.42 17.57
N GLY A 78 -19.11 8.51 18.00
CA GLY A 78 -18.70 9.38 19.13
C GLY A 78 -17.72 10.51 18.76
N PRO A 79 -17.71 11.65 19.50
CA PRO A 79 -16.74 12.76 19.33
C PRO A 79 -15.26 12.42 19.60
N GLY A 80 -14.96 11.18 20.00
CA GLY A 80 -13.62 10.60 20.15
C GLY A 80 -13.44 9.30 19.36
N ALA A 81 -14.27 9.07 18.33
CA ALA A 81 -14.14 7.93 17.44
C ALA A 81 -12.79 7.99 16.73
N ASN A 82 -11.91 7.02 16.99
CA ASN A 82 -10.74 6.83 16.15
C ASN A 82 -11.23 6.28 14.80
N PRO A 83 -11.21 7.07 13.71
CA PRO A 83 -11.71 6.60 12.41
C PRO A 83 -10.92 5.38 11.91
N ALA A 84 -9.68 5.20 12.41
CA ALA A 84 -8.86 4.02 12.18
C ALA A 84 -9.43 2.71 12.76
N ALA A 85 -10.31 2.77 13.76
CA ALA A 85 -10.91 1.58 14.37
C ALA A 85 -12.19 1.10 13.66
N ALA A 86 -12.86 1.99 12.91
CA ALA A 86 -14.12 1.69 12.22
C ALA A 86 -13.98 0.67 11.08
N GLY A 87 -12.75 0.42 10.61
CA GLY A 87 -12.45 -0.51 9.51
C GLY A 87 -11.91 -1.88 9.94
N ILE A 88 -11.79 -2.18 11.24
CA ILE A 88 -11.17 -3.41 11.74
C ILE A 88 -12.27 -4.44 12.06
N PRO A 89 -12.40 -5.54 11.29
CA PRO A 89 -13.33 -6.60 11.63
C PRO A 89 -12.92 -7.25 12.95
N GLY A 90 -13.78 -7.19 13.97
CA GLY A 90 -13.56 -7.85 15.26
C GLY A 90 -12.87 -7.00 16.33
N TYR A 91 -12.76 -5.68 16.16
CA TYR A 91 -12.34 -4.78 17.24
C TYR A 91 -13.28 -4.92 18.45
N LYS A 92 -12.74 -5.35 19.59
CA LYS A 92 -13.45 -5.39 20.87
C LYS A 92 -12.78 -4.38 21.80
N PRO A 93 -13.51 -3.39 22.33
CA PRO A 93 -12.94 -2.50 23.32
C PRO A 93 -12.66 -3.29 24.60
N VAL A 94 -11.49 -3.09 25.19
CA VAL A 94 -11.07 -3.79 26.41
C VAL A 94 -10.87 -2.74 27.49
N ASP A 95 -11.53 -2.92 28.63
CA ASP A 95 -11.31 -2.12 29.83
C ASP A 95 -9.91 -2.44 30.37
N LEU A 96 -8.94 -1.57 30.06
CA LEU A 96 -7.53 -1.72 30.46
C LEU A 96 -7.30 -1.56 31.98
N SER A 97 -8.31 -1.15 32.76
CA SER A 97 -8.14 -0.76 34.16
C SER A 97 -8.09 -1.92 35.17
N SER A 98 -8.41 -3.16 34.78
CA SER A 98 -8.54 -4.28 35.72
C SER A 98 -7.52 -5.42 35.55
N MET A 99 -6.56 -5.31 34.62
CA MET A 99 -5.58 -6.36 34.33
C MET A 99 -4.16 -5.97 34.77
N PRO A 100 -3.30 -6.92 35.21
CA PRO A 100 -1.89 -6.65 35.50
C PRO A 100 -1.21 -5.99 34.29
N LEU A 101 -0.23 -5.11 34.53
CA LEU A 101 0.51 -4.38 33.48
C LEU A 101 1.00 -5.29 32.35
N LYS A 102 1.37 -6.55 32.67
CA LYS A 102 1.78 -7.55 31.68
C LYS A 102 0.64 -7.95 30.72
N GLU A 103 -0.58 -8.10 31.22
CA GLU A 103 -1.75 -8.43 30.39
C GLU A 103 -2.24 -7.21 29.61
N GLN A 104 -2.17 -6.00 30.19
CA GLN A 104 -2.41 -4.76 29.45
C GLN A 104 -1.43 -4.57 28.30
N LEU A 105 -0.13 -4.77 28.56
CA LEU A 105 0.91 -4.72 27.53
C LEU A 105 0.71 -5.78 26.46
N LYS A 106 0.40 -7.03 26.85
CA LYS A 106 0.13 -8.11 25.89
C LYS A 106 -1.11 -7.85 25.05
N HIS A 107 -2.16 -7.28 25.64
CA HIS A 107 -3.37 -6.91 24.93
C HIS A 107 -3.11 -5.74 23.97
N GLY A 108 -2.42 -4.69 24.43
CA GLY A 108 -2.05 -3.54 23.60
C GLY A 108 -1.16 -3.93 22.42
N PHE A 109 -0.16 -4.78 22.65
CA PHE A 109 0.67 -5.31 21.56
C PHE A 109 -0.12 -6.15 20.56
N LYS A 110 -1.11 -6.92 21.05
CA LYS A 110 -1.99 -7.72 20.19
C LYS A 110 -2.92 -6.84 19.36
N ASP A 111 -3.52 -5.83 19.95
CA ASP A 111 -4.39 -4.88 19.25
C ASP A 111 -3.60 -4.05 18.23
N MET A 112 -2.45 -3.50 18.64
CA MET A 112 -1.52 -2.78 17.75
C MET A 112 -1.07 -3.65 16.57
N GLY A 113 -0.74 -4.92 16.82
CA GLY A 113 -0.38 -5.88 15.78
C GLY A 113 -1.53 -6.21 14.84
N GLN A 114 -2.75 -6.40 15.35
CA GLN A 114 -3.95 -6.63 14.53
C GLN A 114 -4.26 -5.43 13.63
N ARG A 115 -4.16 -4.21 14.18
CA ARG A 115 -4.34 -2.95 13.44
C ARG A 115 -3.32 -2.82 12.33
N SER A 116 -2.03 -2.89 12.67
CA SER A 116 -0.94 -2.83 11.70
C SER A 116 -1.09 -3.85 10.58
N TYR A 117 -1.45 -5.10 10.93
CA TYR A 117 -1.66 -6.16 9.94
C TYR A 117 -2.87 -5.94 9.03
N SER A 118 -3.97 -5.41 9.56
CA SER A 118 -5.15 -5.06 8.74
C SER A 118 -4.83 -3.94 7.74
N THR A 119 -4.08 -2.92 8.17
CA THR A 119 -3.64 -1.82 7.32
C THR A 119 -2.66 -2.31 6.25
N ALA A 120 -1.65 -3.10 6.65
CA ALA A 120 -0.73 -3.77 5.73
C ALA A 120 -1.47 -4.58 4.66
N LYS A 121 -2.47 -5.36 5.06
CA LYS A 121 -3.31 -6.13 4.12
C LYS A 121 -4.08 -5.26 3.14
N ASN A 122 -4.67 -4.15 3.60
CA ASN A 122 -5.44 -3.26 2.73
C ASN A 122 -4.53 -2.58 1.70
N PHE A 123 -3.38 -2.08 2.13
CA PHE A 123 -2.39 -1.48 1.22
C PHE A 123 -1.78 -2.51 0.27
N ALA A 124 -1.52 -3.72 0.74
CA ALA A 124 -1.07 -4.82 -0.12
C ALA A 124 -2.10 -5.15 -1.20
N LYS A 125 -3.40 -5.22 -0.86
CA LYS A 125 -4.47 -5.45 -1.84
C LYS A 125 -4.55 -4.33 -2.86
N VAL A 126 -4.50 -3.07 -2.42
CA VAL A 126 -4.56 -1.91 -3.30
C VAL A 126 -3.35 -1.91 -4.26
N GLY A 127 -2.14 -2.09 -3.74
CA GLY A 127 -0.92 -2.11 -4.54
C GLY A 127 -0.84 -3.29 -5.51
N ALA A 128 -1.22 -4.48 -5.07
CA ALA A 128 -1.28 -5.67 -5.91
C ALA A 128 -2.33 -5.51 -7.03
N LEU A 129 -3.52 -5.02 -6.69
CA LEU A 129 -4.59 -4.86 -7.66
C LEU A 129 -4.28 -3.76 -8.69
N PHE A 130 -3.76 -2.61 -8.23
CA PHE A 130 -3.34 -1.53 -9.12
C PHE A 130 -2.28 -1.99 -10.11
N SER A 131 -1.17 -2.57 -9.63
CA SER A 131 -0.09 -3.03 -10.49
C SER A 131 -0.50 -4.19 -11.41
N GLY A 132 -1.32 -5.11 -10.91
CA GLY A 132 -1.82 -6.23 -11.70
C GLY A 132 -2.73 -5.77 -12.84
N ILE A 133 -3.61 -4.80 -12.58
CA ILE A 133 -4.51 -4.25 -13.59
C ILE A 133 -3.73 -3.39 -14.59
N GLU A 134 -2.84 -2.53 -14.12
CA GLU A 134 -2.00 -1.71 -15.00
C GLU A 134 -1.19 -2.60 -15.95
N CYS A 135 -0.47 -3.60 -15.41
CA CYS A 135 0.30 -4.53 -16.24
C CYS A 135 -0.59 -5.36 -17.18
N GLY A 136 -1.81 -5.72 -16.74
CA GLY A 136 -2.80 -6.37 -17.58
C GLY A 136 -3.27 -5.48 -18.73
N ILE A 137 -3.55 -4.20 -18.47
CA ILE A 137 -3.96 -3.21 -19.49
C ILE A 137 -2.82 -2.96 -20.47
N GLU A 138 -1.59 -2.80 -19.98
CA GLU A 138 -0.39 -2.65 -20.81
C GLU A 138 -0.18 -3.86 -21.72
N GLY A 139 -0.32 -5.06 -21.16
CA GLY A 139 -0.21 -6.31 -21.91
C GLY A 139 -1.25 -6.44 -23.02
N LEU A 140 -2.46 -5.90 -22.81
CA LEU A 140 -3.54 -5.95 -23.80
C LEU A 140 -3.48 -4.80 -24.84
N ARG A 141 -3.02 -3.61 -24.45
CA ARG A 141 -3.04 -2.40 -25.30
C ARG A 141 -1.70 -2.11 -25.97
N ALA A 142 -0.60 -2.70 -25.50
CA ALA A 142 0.78 -2.47 -25.96
C ALA A 142 1.20 -0.99 -26.01
N LYS A 143 0.60 -0.16 -25.15
CA LYS A 143 0.93 1.26 -24.96
C LYS A 143 1.06 1.52 -23.47
N ASN A 144 2.04 2.32 -23.04
CA ASN A 144 2.16 2.84 -21.67
C ASN A 144 1.85 4.34 -21.73
N ASP A 145 0.56 4.66 -21.60
CA ASP A 145 0.05 6.04 -21.66
C ASP A 145 -0.57 6.41 -20.31
N LEU A 146 -0.72 7.72 -20.05
CA LEU A 146 -1.45 8.27 -18.90
C LEU A 146 -2.82 7.61 -18.69
N GLY A 147 -3.50 7.23 -19.77
CA GLY A 147 -4.79 6.56 -19.72
C GLY A 147 -4.77 5.19 -19.04
N ASN A 148 -3.62 4.50 -19.02
CA ASN A 148 -3.50 3.19 -18.37
C ASN A 148 -3.54 3.30 -16.86
N GLY A 149 -2.77 4.24 -16.28
CA GLY A 149 -2.78 4.50 -14.84
C GLY A 149 -4.17 4.93 -14.37
N VAL A 150 -4.82 5.82 -15.12
CA VAL A 150 -6.20 6.27 -14.83
C VAL A 150 -7.21 5.13 -14.93
N ALA A 151 -7.15 4.30 -15.98
CA ALA A 151 -8.04 3.15 -16.14
C ALA A 151 -7.79 2.08 -15.08
N ALA A 152 -6.52 1.78 -14.78
CA ALA A 152 -6.14 0.85 -13.72
C ALA A 152 -6.60 1.34 -12.35
N GLY A 153 -6.43 2.64 -12.07
CA GLY A 153 -6.95 3.31 -10.89
C GLY A 153 -8.47 3.16 -10.80
N CYS A 154 -9.21 3.54 -11.84
CA CYS A 154 -10.66 3.40 -11.88
C CYS A 154 -11.11 1.96 -11.59
N LEU A 155 -10.55 0.98 -12.30
CA LEU A 155 -10.90 -0.43 -12.13
C LEU A 155 -10.55 -0.94 -10.73
N THR A 156 -9.37 -0.58 -10.21
CA THR A 156 -8.95 -0.90 -8.83
C THR A 156 -9.95 -0.35 -7.82
N GLY A 157 -10.29 0.95 -7.93
CA GLY A 157 -11.24 1.61 -7.07
C GLY A 157 -12.63 0.99 -7.13
N ALA A 158 -13.13 0.68 -8.34
CA ALA A 158 -14.41 0.02 -8.53
C ALA A 158 -14.45 -1.40 -7.93
N ILE A 159 -13.39 -2.18 -8.14
CA ILE A 159 -13.29 -3.56 -7.63
C ILE A 159 -13.21 -3.58 -6.10
N LEU A 160 -12.45 -2.67 -5.50
CA LEU A 160 -12.34 -2.57 -4.03
C LEU A 160 -13.66 -2.12 -3.40
N ALA A 161 -14.37 -1.20 -4.05
CA ALA A 161 -15.65 -0.68 -3.57
C ALA A 161 -16.87 -1.51 -4.00
N LYS A 162 -16.68 -2.66 -4.66
CA LYS A 162 -17.78 -3.50 -5.18
C LYS A 162 -18.81 -3.90 -4.12
N ASN A 163 -18.38 -4.09 -2.88
CA ASN A 163 -19.25 -4.49 -1.78
C ASN A 163 -20.06 -3.32 -1.21
N GLY A 164 -19.73 -2.06 -1.55
CA GLY A 164 -20.48 -0.86 -1.14
C GLY A 164 -21.62 -0.49 -2.10
N GLY A 165 -21.88 -1.31 -3.12
CA GLY A 165 -22.89 -1.04 -4.15
C GLY A 165 -22.36 -0.22 -5.34
N PRO A 166 -23.20 0.00 -6.37
CA PRO A 166 -22.77 0.62 -7.62
C PRO A 166 -22.33 2.09 -7.45
N GLN A 167 -22.95 2.83 -6.51
CA GLN A 167 -22.55 4.20 -6.21
C GLN A 167 -21.17 4.24 -5.57
N ALA A 168 -20.88 3.36 -4.60
CA ALA A 168 -19.56 3.26 -4.00
C ALA A 168 -18.50 2.85 -5.03
N ALA A 169 -18.83 1.93 -5.94
CA ALA A 169 -17.94 1.54 -7.04
C ALA A 169 -17.65 2.71 -8.00
N ALA A 170 -18.67 3.52 -8.34
CA ALA A 170 -18.50 4.69 -9.19
C ALA A 170 -17.65 5.77 -8.51
N VAL A 171 -17.90 6.07 -7.23
CA VAL A 171 -17.10 7.01 -6.44
C VAL A 171 -15.67 6.49 -6.28
N GLY A 172 -15.50 5.20 -6.01
CA GLY A 172 -14.21 4.54 -5.92
C GLY A 172 -13.42 4.64 -7.22
N CYS A 173 -14.07 4.36 -8.36
CA CYS A 173 -13.45 4.54 -9.67
C CYS A 173 -13.02 5.99 -9.89
N ALA A 174 -13.93 6.95 -9.69
CA ALA A 174 -13.63 8.38 -9.92
C ALA A 174 -12.49 8.88 -9.04
N GLY A 175 -12.50 8.54 -7.74
CA GLY A 175 -11.46 8.94 -6.80
C GLY A 175 -10.09 8.35 -7.13
N PHE A 176 -10.02 7.05 -7.40
CA PHE A 176 -8.75 6.41 -7.78
C PHE A 176 -8.26 6.85 -9.15
N ALA A 177 -9.16 7.10 -10.11
CA ALA A 177 -8.81 7.65 -11.42
C ALA A 177 -8.21 9.05 -11.29
N ALA A 178 -8.83 9.92 -10.49
CA ALA A 178 -8.33 11.27 -10.23
C ALA A 178 -6.97 11.25 -9.52
N PHE A 179 -6.81 10.41 -8.50
CA PHE A 179 -5.53 10.24 -7.81
C PHE A 179 -4.45 9.72 -8.75
N SER A 180 -4.75 8.71 -9.57
CA SER A 180 -3.80 8.15 -10.53
C SER A 180 -3.39 9.20 -11.56
N ALA A 181 -4.34 9.97 -12.10
CA ALA A 181 -4.06 11.08 -13.01
C ALA A 181 -3.14 12.14 -12.37
N ALA A 182 -3.38 12.49 -11.10
CA ALA A 182 -2.58 13.47 -10.38
C ALA A 182 -1.14 12.98 -10.15
N ILE A 183 -0.95 11.72 -9.74
CA ILE A 183 0.38 11.13 -9.56
C ILE A 183 1.11 11.02 -10.89
N ASP A 184 0.43 10.56 -11.94
CA ASP A 184 1.01 10.48 -13.28
C ASP A 184 1.36 11.85 -13.87
N ALA A 185 0.56 12.88 -13.59
CA ALA A 185 0.87 14.26 -13.96
C ALA A 185 2.08 14.75 -13.18
N TRP A 186 2.14 14.48 -11.86
CA TRP A 186 3.24 14.85 -11.00
C TRP A 186 4.57 14.21 -11.42
N MET A 187 4.58 12.93 -11.77
CA MET A 187 5.78 12.23 -12.27
C MET A 187 6.22 12.69 -13.67
N ARG A 188 5.34 13.34 -14.44
CA ARG A 188 5.63 13.88 -15.78
C ARG A 188 6.02 15.34 -15.76
N MET A 189 5.87 16.05 -14.64
CA MET A 189 6.37 17.41 -14.53
C MET A 189 7.91 17.36 -14.59
N PRO A 190 8.55 18.16 -15.45
CA PRO A 190 10.00 18.31 -15.39
C PRO A 190 10.33 18.85 -13.99
N SER A 191 11.19 18.14 -13.25
CA SER A 191 11.80 18.72 -12.06
C SER A 191 12.54 19.97 -12.51
N GLU A 192 12.12 21.14 -12.04
CA GLU A 192 12.80 22.40 -12.31
C GLU A 192 14.28 22.24 -11.89
N GLU A 193 15.16 22.24 -12.89
CA GLU A 193 16.62 22.16 -12.71
C GLU A 193 17.11 23.51 -12.19
N ASP A 194 17.56 23.55 -10.93
CA ASP A 194 18.58 24.50 -10.43
C ASP A 194 19.99 23.94 -10.71
#